data_AF-A0A382IVI8-F1
#
_entry.id   AF-A0A382IVI8-F1
#
_cell.length_a   1.000
_cell.length_b   1.000
_cell.length_c   1.000
_cell.angle_alpha   90.00
_cell.angle_beta   90.00
_cell.angle_gamma   90.00
#
_symmetry.space_group_name_H-M   'P 1'
#
loop_
_entity.id
_entity.type
_entity.pdbx_description
1 polymer ?
#
loop_
_entity_poly.entity_id
_entity_poly.type
_entity_poly.pdbx_seq_one_letter_code
_entity_poly.pdbx_strand_id
1 'polypeptide(L)' 'YEFQFLLGVRGDVRRRLAGEGHRTRVYVPYGTKWYEYSMRRLRENPEVASHVAKALMMPWSNRR' A
#
# COMPACT_ATOMS: atom_id res chain seq x y z
N TYR A 1 17.62 8.28 -6.79
CA TYR A 1 16.89 7.16 -6.16
C TYR A 1 15.47 7.61 -5.84
N GLU A 2 14.52 6.69 -5.63
CA GLU A 2 13.16 7.03 -5.19
C GLU A 2 12.53 5.91 -4.36
N PHE A 3 11.65 6.29 -3.43
CA PHE A 3 10.85 5.36 -2.65
C PHE A 3 9.47 5.21 -3.27
N GLN A 4 9.03 3.97 -3.48
CA GLN A 4 7.74 3.67 -4.08
C GLN A 4 6.78 3.07 -3.06
N PHE A 5 5.55 3.56 -3.07
CA PHE A 5 4.50 3.15 -2.16
C PHE A 5 3.25 2.73 -2.94
N LEU A 6 2.52 1.75 -2.43
CA LEU A 6 1.16 1.47 -2.88
C LEU A 6 0.20 2.48 -2.26
N LEU A 7 -0.82 2.88 -3.00
CA LEU A 7 -1.89 3.73 -2.48
C LEU A 7 -2.49 3.11 -1.19
N GLY A 8 -2.54 3.91 -0.12
CA GLY A 8 -3.10 3.49 1.18
C GLY A 8 -2.13 2.73 2.09
N VAL A 9 -0.92 2.39 1.63
CA VAL A 9 0.07 1.65 2.43
C VAL A 9 1.13 2.59 2.99
N ARG A 10 1.36 2.55 4.32
CA ARG A 10 2.44 3.28 5.03
C ARG A 10 2.55 4.76 4.65
N GLY A 11 1.41 5.44 4.58
CA GLY A 11 1.33 6.84 4.14
C GLY A 11 2.06 7.82 5.08
N ASP A 12 2.18 7.47 6.35
CA ASP A 12 2.98 8.13 7.39
C ASP A 12 4.46 8.15 7.01
N VAL A 13 5.06 6.98 6.74
CA VAL A 13 6.46 6.84 6.31
C VAL A 13 6.70 7.62 5.02
N ARG A 14 5.80 7.49 4.05
CA ARG A 14 5.91 8.23 2.78
C ARG A 14 5.95 9.74 3.03
N ARG A 15 5.03 10.27 3.84
CA ARG A 15 4.97 11.73 4.15
C ARG A 15 6.21 12.18 4.89
N ARG A 16 6.71 11.39 5.83
CA ARG A 16 7.96 11.66 6.54
C ARG A 16 9.14 11.74 5.58
N LEU A 17 9.35 10.72 4.76
CA LEU A 17 10.45 10.71 3.77
C LEU A 17 10.35 11.86 2.76
N ALA A 18 9.14 12.19 2.32
CA ALA A 18 8.92 13.35 1.46
C ALA A 18 9.28 14.67 2.18
N GLY A 19 8.94 14.80 3.47
CA GLY A 19 9.31 15.95 4.30
C GLY A 19 10.83 16.05 4.56
N GLU A 20 11.52 14.91 4.57
CA GLU A 20 13.00 14.83 4.63
C GLU A 20 13.67 15.14 3.28
N GLY A 21 12.90 15.47 2.23
CA GLY A 21 13.40 15.84 0.91
C GLY A 21 13.65 14.66 -0.04
N HIS A 22 13.30 13.44 0.34
CA HIS A 22 13.43 12.27 -0.53
C HIS A 22 12.33 12.20 -1.58
N ARG A 23 12.69 11.73 -2.79
CA ARG A 23 11.73 11.52 -3.87
C ARG A 23 10.84 10.32 -3.56
N THR A 24 9.54 10.54 -3.45
CA THR A 24 8.54 9.49 -3.22
C THR A 24 7.56 9.39 -4.38
N ARG A 25 7.08 8.18 -4.68
CA ARG A 25 6.09 7.90 -5.72
C ARG A 25 5.00 6.99 -5.17
N VAL A 26 3.75 7.24 -5.57
CA VAL A 26 2.60 6.43 -5.18
C VAL A 26 2.04 5.73 -6.41
N TYR A 27 1.95 4.42 -6.36
CA TYR A 27 1.27 3.62 -7.36
C TYR A 27 -0.23 3.64 -7.09
N VAL A 28 -0.97 4.28 -8.00
CA VAL A 28 -2.42 4.46 -7.93
C VAL A 28 -3.08 3.54 -8.98
N PRO A 29 -3.66 2.41 -8.58
CA PRO A 29 -4.49 1.62 -9.48
C PRO A 29 -5.80 2.38 -9.78
N TYR A 30 -6.23 2.39 -11.04
CA TYR A 30 -7.46 3.07 -11.48
C TYR A 30 -8.22 2.20 -12.49
N GLY A 31 -9.51 2.50 -12.69
CA GLY A 31 -10.39 1.80 -13.64
C GLY A 31 -11.49 0.98 -12.98
N THR A 32 -12.47 0.54 -13.78
CA THR A 32 -13.68 -0.16 -13.32
C THR A 32 -13.41 -1.61 -12.92
N LYS A 33 -12.38 -2.25 -13.48
CA LYS A 33 -12.00 -3.65 -13.22
C LYS A 33 -11.08 -3.82 -12.00
N TRP A 34 -11.30 -3.01 -10.96
CA TRP A 34 -10.47 -3.03 -9.75
C TRP A 34 -10.51 -4.39 -9.03
N TYR A 35 -11.65 -5.09 -9.06
CA TYR A 35 -11.83 -6.36 -8.36
C TYR A 35 -10.95 -7.48 -8.94
N GLU A 36 -10.98 -7.68 -10.26
CA GLU A 36 -10.16 -8.68 -10.96
C GLU A 36 -8.66 -8.40 -10.74
N TYR A 37 -8.27 -7.12 -10.81
CA TYR A 37 -6.91 -6.68 -10.57
C TYR A 37 -6.44 -7.02 -9.15
N SER A 38 -7.23 -6.68 -8.13
CA SER A 38 -6.91 -6.96 -6.73
C SER A 38 -6.82 -8.46 -6.44
N MET A 39 -7.76 -9.26 -6.98
CA MET A 39 -7.78 -10.71 -6.82
C MET A 39 -6.60 -11.41 -7.51
N ARG A 40 -6.09 -10.87 -8.61
CA ARG A 40 -4.85 -11.35 -9.23
C ARG A 40 -3.64 -11.07 -8.34
N ARG A 41 -3.52 -9.85 -7.81
CA ARG A 41 -2.39 -9.45 -6.96
C ARG A 41 -2.32 -10.22 -5.64
N LEU A 42 -3.46 -10.53 -5.06
CA LEU A 42 -3.57 -11.39 -3.88
C LEU A 42 -3.08 -12.82 -4.15
N ARG A 43 -3.41 -13.38 -5.33
CA ARG A 43 -2.95 -14.72 -5.73
C ARG A 43 -1.45 -14.75 -6.04
N GLU A 44 -0.91 -13.71 -6.66
CA GLU A 44 0.51 -13.60 -6.99
C GLU A 44 1.40 -13.44 -5.75
N ASN A 45 0.89 -12.81 -4.67
CA ASN A 45 1.66 -12.54 -3.45
C ASN A 45 0.82 -12.86 -2.20
N PRO A 46 0.84 -14.10 -1.69
CA PRO A 46 0.06 -14.49 -0.50
C PRO A 46 0.45 -13.72 0.76
N GLU A 47 1.67 -13.19 0.86
CA GLU A 47 2.06 -12.29 1.96
C GLU A 47 1.31 -10.96 1.95
N VAL A 48 0.88 -10.46 0.79
CA VAL A 48 0.01 -9.28 0.71
C VAL A 48 -1.35 -9.59 1.33
N ALA A 49 -1.85 -10.82 1.18
CA ALA A 49 -3.09 -11.24 1.80
C ALA A 49 -3.03 -11.19 3.33
N SER A 50 -1.91 -11.61 3.93
CA SER A 50 -1.74 -11.52 5.39
C SER A 50 -1.66 -10.06 5.87
N HIS A 51 -1.02 -9.18 5.11
CA HIS A 51 -0.98 -7.74 5.40
C HIS A 51 -2.38 -7.11 5.31
N VAL A 52 -3.15 -7.45 4.27
CA VAL A 52 -4.53 -6.98 4.11
C VAL A 52 -5.43 -7.53 5.22
N ALA A 53 -5.33 -8.82 5.53
CA ALA A 53 -6.09 -9.45 6.61
C ALA A 53 -5.77 -8.80 7.97
N LYS A 54 -4.49 -8.53 8.24
CA LYS A 54 -4.06 -7.81 9.43
C LYS A 54 -4.58 -6.38 9.47
N ALA A 55 -4.61 -5.69 8.33
CA ALA A 55 -5.17 -4.34 8.23
C ALA A 55 -6.69 -4.31 8.47
N LEU A 56 -7.42 -5.33 8.02
CA LEU A 56 -8.87 -5.45 8.23
C LEU A 56 -9.22 -5.87 9.67
N MET A 57 -8.48 -6.83 10.23
CA MET A 57 -8.76 -7.38 11.57
C MET A 57 -8.14 -6.58 12.71
N MET A 58 -7.00 -5.92 12.46
CA MET A 58 -6.29 -5.10 13.45
C MET A 58 -5.95 -3.71 12.88
N PRO A 59 -6.98 -2.91 12.50
CA PRO A 59 -6.78 -1.60 11.87
C PRO A 59 -6.01 -0.60 12.75
N TRP A 60 -6.04 -0.77 14.08
CA TRP A 60 -5.24 0.02 15.02
C TRP A 60 -3.73 -0.24 14.90
N SER A 61 -3.31 -1.39 14.37
CA SER A 61 -1.90 -1.70 14.17
C SER A 61 -1.25 -0.90 13.03
N ASN A 62 -2.07 -0.32 12.13
CA ASN A 62 -1.61 0.46 10.99
C ASN A 62 -1.77 1.99 11.18
N ARG A 63 -2.26 2.43 12.35
CA ARG A 63 -2.31 3.84 12.77
C ARG A 63 -1.13 4.14 13.71
N ARG A 64 0.05 4.33 13.15
CA ARG A 64 1.16 5.07 13.77
C ARG A 64 1.85 5.89 12.70
#